data_AF-A0A0W7YL33-F1
#
_entry.id   AF-A0A0W7YL33-F1
#
_cell.length_a   1.000
_cell.length_b   1.000
_cell.length_c   1.000
_cell.angle_alpha   90.00
_cell.angle_beta   90.00
_cell.angle_gamma   90.00
#
_symmetry.space_group_name_H-M   'P 1'
#
loop_
_entity.id
_entity.type
_entity.pdbx_description
1 polymer ?
#
loop_
_entity_poly.entity_id
_entity_poly.type
_entity_poly.pdbx_seq_one_letter_code
_entity_poly.pdbx_strand_id
1 'polypeptide(L)'
;MQNNGVYQITISINAQATALPDPDQPYFTVSITVNGLPIFLEGIAIFNVLNRSSSSYIVQATLSAGDLVGVSASSDSLVAGYASRSLTVIQIGG
;
A
#
# COMPACT_ATOMS: atom_id res chain seq x y z
N MET A 1 11.10 -20.03 0.80
CA MET A 1 11.91 -19.86 2.02
C MET A 1 11.96 -18.37 2.30
N GLN A 2 11.70 -17.96 3.54
CA GLN A 2 11.88 -16.55 3.94
C GLN A 2 13.34 -16.37 4.29
N ASN A 3 13.99 -15.38 3.69
CA ASN A 3 15.42 -15.13 3.85
C ASN A 3 15.63 -13.68 4.31
N ASN A 4 16.79 -13.41 4.88
CA ASN A 4 17.19 -12.04 5.13
C ASN A 4 17.63 -11.40 3.81
N GLY A 5 17.39 -10.09 3.67
CA GLY A 5 17.89 -9.35 2.51
C GLY A 5 17.16 -8.03 2.27
N VAL A 6 17.44 -7.42 1.12
CA VAL A 6 16.76 -6.22 0.66
C VAL A 6 15.62 -6.64 -0.26
N TYR A 7 14.43 -6.14 0.04
CA TYR A 7 13.21 -6.45 -0.68
C TYR A 7 12.62 -5.19 -1.30
N GLN A 8 12.21 -5.31 -2.56
CA GLN A 8 11.30 -4.37 -3.18
C GLN A 8 9.87 -4.80 -2.87
N ILE A 9 9.12 -3.92 -2.23
CA ILE A 9 7.72 -4.12 -1.90
C ILE A 9 6.92 -3.14 -2.75
N THR A 10 6.04 -3.67 -3.59
CA THR A 10 5.16 -2.89 -4.46
C THR A 10 3.72 -3.13 -4.05
N ILE A 11 3.00 -2.05 -3.79
CA ILE A 11 1.54 -2.07 -3.61
C ILE A 11 0.90 -1.31 -4.76
N SER A 12 -0.06 -1.93 -5.42
CA SER A 12 -0.92 -1.27 -6.39
C SER A 12 -2.36 -1.34 -5.90
N ILE A 13 -3.02 -0.19 -5.91
CA ILE A 13 -4.42 -0.08 -5.53
C ILE A 13 -5.16 0.64 -6.66
N ASN A 14 -6.25 0.01 -7.08
CA ASN A 14 -7.20 0.56 -8.01
C ASN A 14 -8.50 0.83 -7.25
N ALA A 15 -8.79 2.11 -7.01
CA ALA A 15 -10.02 2.55 -6.39
C ALA A 15 -11.13 2.58 -7.46
N GLN A 16 -12.17 1.76 -7.31
CA GLN A 16 -13.33 1.76 -8.22
C GLN A 16 -14.56 2.29 -7.51
N ALA A 17 -15.39 3.06 -8.22
CA ALA A 17 -16.68 3.54 -7.72
C ALA A 17 -17.84 2.93 -8.51
N THR A 18 -18.90 2.50 -7.83
CA THR A 18 -20.12 1.91 -8.43
C THR A 18 -21.24 2.92 -8.71
N ALA A 19 -21.03 4.25 -8.55
CA ALA A 19 -22.00 5.32 -8.87
C ALA A 19 -21.31 6.68 -9.23
N LEU A 20 -22.09 7.71 -9.61
CA LEU A 20 -21.62 9.05 -10.06
C LEU A 20 -20.99 9.87 -8.90
N PRO A 21 -19.71 10.29 -8.94
CA PRO A 21 -18.96 10.87 -7.82
C PRO A 21 -18.61 12.34 -8.03
N ASP A 22 -18.41 13.03 -6.91
CA ASP A 22 -18.26 14.48 -6.84
C ASP A 22 -17.41 14.88 -5.59
N PRO A 23 -16.90 16.12 -5.47
CA PRO A 23 -15.59 16.53 -5.99
C PRO A 23 -14.57 16.89 -4.89
N ASP A 24 -14.87 16.70 -3.60
CA ASP A 24 -13.91 16.74 -2.46
C ASP A 24 -13.27 15.36 -2.23
N GLN A 25 -12.86 14.73 -3.33
CA GLN A 25 -12.94 13.28 -3.50
C GLN A 25 -12.23 12.43 -2.44
N PRO A 26 -12.91 11.39 -1.93
CA PRO A 26 -12.37 10.50 -0.93
C PRO A 26 -11.13 9.77 -1.46
N TYR A 27 -10.22 9.49 -0.56
CA TYR A 27 -9.00 8.77 -0.86
C TYR A 27 -8.83 7.58 0.07
N PHE A 28 -8.07 6.60 -0.38
CA PHE A 28 -7.48 5.64 0.54
C PHE A 28 -6.18 6.22 1.07
N THR A 29 -6.07 6.30 2.38
CA THR A 29 -4.81 6.38 3.10
C THR A 29 -4.22 4.98 3.15
N VAL A 30 -3.08 4.79 2.51
CA VAL A 30 -2.43 3.49 2.36
C VAL A 30 -1.03 3.54 2.94
N SER A 31 -0.67 2.51 3.71
CA SER A 31 0.68 2.34 4.25
C SER A 31 1.14 0.90 4.10
N ILE A 32 2.41 0.71 3.74
CA ILE A 32 3.09 -0.58 3.82
C ILE A 32 3.55 -0.77 5.26
N THR A 33 3.37 -1.97 5.79
CA THR A 33 3.75 -2.33 7.16
C THR A 33 4.70 -3.51 7.19
N VAL A 34 5.60 -3.51 8.16
CA VAL A 34 6.40 -4.67 8.56
C VAL A 34 6.09 -4.95 10.02
N ASN A 35 5.67 -6.18 10.31
CA ASN A 35 5.25 -6.61 11.64
C ASN A 35 4.16 -5.69 12.24
N GLY A 36 3.28 -5.17 11.38
CA GLY A 36 2.18 -4.27 11.76
C GLY A 36 2.56 -2.79 11.92
N LEU A 37 3.84 -2.44 11.79
CA LEU A 37 4.32 -1.05 11.90
C LEU A 37 4.53 -0.43 10.51
N PRO A 38 4.07 0.82 10.25
CA PRO A 38 4.29 1.49 8.98
C PRO A 38 5.79 1.68 8.69
N ILE A 39 6.19 1.44 7.44
CA ILE A 39 7.55 1.77 6.96
C ILE A 39 7.53 3.22 6.46
N PHE A 40 8.47 4.03 6.94
CA PHE A 40 8.63 5.43 6.52
C PHE A 40 9.78 5.54 5.50
N LEU A 41 9.49 6.10 4.34
CA LEU A 41 10.49 6.55 3.37
C LEU A 41 10.50 8.06 3.35
N GLU A 42 11.67 8.66 3.56
CA GLU A 42 11.83 10.13 3.52
C GLU A 42 10.86 10.88 4.47
N GLY A 43 10.48 10.23 5.58
CA GLY A 43 9.51 10.77 6.56
C GLY A 43 8.04 10.54 6.21
N ILE A 44 7.72 9.87 5.10
CA ILE A 44 6.36 9.58 4.65
C ILE A 44 6.12 8.06 4.72
N ALA A 45 5.11 7.63 5.49
CA ALA A 45 4.63 6.23 5.53
C ALA A 45 3.26 6.03 4.89
N ILE A 46 2.67 7.10 4.37
CA ILE A 46 1.27 7.16 3.98
C ILE A 46 1.17 7.79 2.60
N PHE A 47 0.46 7.15 1.68
CA PHE A 47 0.10 7.75 0.41
C PHE A 47 -1.40 7.72 0.20
N ASN A 48 -1.90 8.73 -0.52
CA ASN A 48 -3.32 8.91 -0.78
C ASN A 48 -3.64 8.42 -2.19
N VAL A 49 -4.53 7.43 -2.31
CA VAL A 49 -5.04 6.94 -3.59
C VAL A 49 -6.39 7.57 -3.83
N LEU A 50 -6.47 8.48 -4.80
CA LEU A 50 -7.72 9.14 -5.19
C LEU A 50 -8.74 8.12 -5.70
N ASN A 51 -10.01 8.40 -5.46
CA ASN A 51 -11.10 7.61 -6.03
C ASN A 51 -11.03 7.60 -7.58
N ARG A 52 -11.45 6.49 -8.20
CA ARG A 52 -11.38 6.24 -9.65
C ARG A 52 -9.99 6.32 -10.25
N SER A 53 -8.96 6.23 -9.40
CA SER A 53 -7.58 6.22 -9.81
C SER A 53 -6.94 4.87 -9.54
N SER A 54 -5.83 4.64 -10.22
CA SER A 54 -4.89 3.59 -9.90
C SER A 54 -3.60 4.23 -9.44
N SER A 55 -3.04 3.75 -8.34
CA SER A 55 -1.74 4.20 -7.86
C SER A 55 -0.92 3.01 -7.43
N SER A 56 0.36 3.07 -7.77
CA SER A 56 1.35 2.09 -7.36
C SER A 56 2.43 2.79 -6.55
N TYR A 57 2.78 2.20 -5.42
CA TYR A 57 3.84 2.66 -4.57
C TYR A 57 4.87 1.55 -4.39
N ILE A 58 6.14 1.92 -4.48
CA ILE A 58 7.28 1.00 -4.45
C ILE A 58 8.21 1.46 -3.35
N VAL A 59 8.59 0.54 -2.48
CA VAL A 59 9.52 0.78 -1.40
C VAL A 59 10.59 -0.29 -1.37
N GLN A 60 11.76 0.06 -0.87
CA GLN A 60 12.80 -0.91 -0.56
C GLN A 60 12.99 -0.95 0.95
N ALA A 61 13.02 -2.16 1.50
CA ALA A 61 13.22 -2.38 2.93
C ALA A 61 14.13 -3.60 3.14
N THR A 62 14.97 -3.51 4.16
CA THR A 62 15.69 -4.69 4.67
C THR A 62 14.74 -5.49 5.53
N LEU A 63 14.52 -6.75 5.18
CA LEU A 63 13.66 -7.67 5.93
C LEU A 63 14.47 -8.84 6.48
N SER A 64 14.04 -9.34 7.62
CA SER A 64 14.52 -10.57 8.21
C SER A 64 13.55 -11.72 7.90
N ALA A 65 14.06 -12.94 7.90
CA ALA A 65 13.23 -14.13 7.78
C ALA A 65 12.20 -14.16 8.92
N GLY A 66 10.92 -14.28 8.56
CA GLY A 66 9.80 -14.22 9.51
C GLY A 66 9.10 -12.86 9.59
N ASP A 67 9.65 -11.80 8.99
CA ASP A 67 8.98 -10.50 8.95
C ASP A 67 7.67 -10.58 8.14
N LEU A 68 6.61 -10.04 8.73
CA LEU A 68 5.29 -9.99 8.10
C LEU A 68 5.12 -8.67 7.36
N VAL A 69 5.17 -8.72 6.03
CA VAL A 69 4.83 -7.58 5.18
C VAL A 69 3.32 -7.53 4.97
N GLY A 70 2.73 -6.40 5.30
CA GLY A 70 1.30 -6.14 5.14
C GLY A 70 1.03 -4.79 4.49
N VAL A 71 -0.23 -4.56 4.12
CA VAL A 71 -0.71 -3.27 3.65
C VAL A 71 -1.94 -2.89 4.47
N SER A 72 -1.92 -1.69 5.03
CA SER A 72 -3.11 -1.04 5.55
C SER A 72 -3.65 -0.10 4.50
N ALA A 73 -4.95 -0.16 4.23
CA ALA A 73 -5.66 0.77 3.36
C ALA A 73 -6.96 1.15 4.08
N SER A 74 -7.14 2.44 4.31
CA SER A 74 -8.28 2.99 5.05
C SER A 74 -8.83 4.20 4.32
N SER A 75 -10.14 4.40 4.41
CA SER A 75 -10.81 5.61 3.96
C SER A 75 -11.83 5.99 5.01
N ASP A 76 -11.99 7.28 5.26
CA ASP A 76 -13.07 7.84 6.07
C ASP A 76 -14.41 7.87 5.31
N SER A 77 -14.39 7.60 4.00
CA SER A 77 -15.57 7.56 3.15
C SER A 77 -16.11 6.14 2.95
N LEU A 78 -17.38 5.95 3.31
CA LEU A 78 -18.13 4.72 3.03
C LEU A 78 -18.27 4.42 1.53
N VAL A 79 -18.07 5.42 0.67
CA VAL A 79 -18.20 5.31 -0.79
C VAL A 79 -16.93 4.74 -1.43
N ALA A 80 -15.78 4.79 -0.73
CA ALA A 80 -14.53 4.15 -1.14
C ALA A 80 -14.51 2.66 -0.73
N GLY A 81 -15.63 1.95 -0.83
CA GLY A 81 -15.74 0.56 -0.34
C GLY A 81 -15.06 -0.48 -1.23
N TYR A 82 -14.85 -0.18 -2.51
CA TYR A 82 -14.35 -1.13 -3.50
C TYR A 82 -12.99 -0.72 -4.05
N ALA A 83 -11.96 -1.48 -3.68
CA ALA A 83 -10.64 -1.35 -4.26
C ALA A 83 -10.01 -2.70 -4.55
N SER A 84 -9.58 -2.88 -5.79
CA SER A 84 -8.68 -3.96 -6.16
C SER A 84 -7.29 -3.62 -5.67
N ARG A 85 -6.60 -4.60 -5.08
CA ARG A 85 -5.29 -4.42 -4.47
C ARG A 85 -4.38 -5.59 -4.81
N SER A 86 -3.13 -5.28 -5.10
CA SER A 86 -2.07 -6.27 -5.29
C SER A 86 -0.82 -5.87 -4.53
N LEU A 87 -0.29 -6.79 -3.73
CA LEU A 87 0.98 -6.65 -3.03
C LEU A 87 1.99 -7.61 -3.64
N THR A 88 3.14 -7.09 -4.03
CA THR A 88 4.26 -7.87 -4.53
C THR A 88 5.47 -7.62 -3.63
N VAL A 89 6.11 -8.69 -3.20
CA VAL A 89 7.32 -8.65 -2.36
C VAL A 89 8.39 -9.46 -3.06
N ILE A 90 9.44 -8.80 -3.55
CA ILE A 90 10.51 -9.43 -4.32
C ILE A 90 11.84 -9.15 -3.63
N GLN A 91 12.61 -10.19 -3.37
CA GLN A 91 14.00 -10.03 -2.92
C GLN A 91 14.85 -9.51 -4.08
N ILE A 92 15.51 -8.38 -3.89
CA ILE A 92 16.39 -7.75 -4.90
C ILE A 92 17.87 -7.79 -4.50
N GLY A 93 18.17 -8.15 -3.26
CA GLY A 93 19.53 -8.29 -2.75
C GLY A 93 19.58 -9.21 -1.52
N GLY A 94 20.75 -9.81 -1.29
CA GLY A 94 21.07 -10.63 -0.12
C GLY A 94 22.11 -9.94 0.76
#